data_AF-A0A3P9KTU5-F1
#
_entry.id   AF-A0A3P9KTU5-F1
#
_cell.length_a   1.000
_cell.length_b   1.000
_cell.length_c   1.000
_cell.angle_alpha   90.00
_cell.angle_beta   90.00
_cell.angle_gamma   90.00
#
_symmetry.space_group_name_H-M   'P 1'
#
loop_
_entity.id
_entity.type
_entity.pdbx_description
1 polymer ?
#
loop_
_entity_poly.entity_id
_entity_poly.type
_entity_poly.pdbx_seq_one_letter_code
_entity_poly.pdbx_strand_id
1 'polypeptide(L)'
;MSKILEKVVAKQLTTALDSHGILDPFQSGFRRAHSTETALLKVTNDILMQSDAGKCSVLLLLDLTAAFDTIDYFVLLDRLKNWVGVSGSALNWFSSYLTGRSFSVVFSKFKFSSACLTSGVPQGSVLGPLLFILNLLPLQHILSSFNDISYHFYAYDIQLYVPFKPQDVFKIQILHRCLDSVKNWMNDNFLQLNEAKTEVLVCAPDSCLPQIVQWLGPLASSIKPSVRNLGVTLDPVLSLD
;
A
#
# COMPACT_ATOMS: atom_id res chain seq x y z
N MET A 1 30.81 -0.23 4.27
CA MET A 1 30.48 -0.16 5.72
C MET A 1 28.99 0.07 6.01
N SER A 2 28.22 0.89 5.27
CA SER A 2 26.83 1.25 5.65
C SER A 2 25.86 0.07 5.73
N LYS A 3 25.88 -0.86 4.76
CA LYS A 3 24.89 -1.94 4.66
C LYS A 3 24.91 -2.91 5.85
N ILE A 4 26.06 -3.10 6.51
CA ILE A 4 26.14 -3.96 7.70
C ILE A 4 25.44 -3.28 8.87
N LEU A 5 25.69 -1.99 9.06
CA LEU A 5 25.01 -1.21 10.10
C LEU A 5 23.51 -1.14 9.84
N GLU A 6 23.08 -0.89 8.60
CA GLU A 6 21.66 -0.91 8.22
C GLU A 6 21.02 -2.26 8.54
N LYS A 7 21.70 -3.39 8.29
CA LYS A 7 21.20 -4.73 8.66
C LYS A 7 21.02 -4.89 10.17
N VAL A 8 21.96 -4.40 10.98
CA VAL A 8 21.87 -4.46 12.44
C VAL A 8 20.69 -3.61 12.93
N VAL A 9 20.57 -2.38 12.44
CA VAL A 9 19.46 -1.49 12.80
C VAL A 9 18.12 -2.07 12.35
N ALA A 10 18.03 -2.57 11.12
CA ALA A 10 16.82 -3.21 10.59
C ALA A 10 16.41 -4.40 11.46
N LYS A 11 17.35 -5.26 11.84
CA LYS A 11 17.07 -6.41 12.72
C LYS A 11 16.52 -5.97 14.08
N GLN A 12 17.14 -4.96 14.71
CA GLN A 12 16.68 -4.45 16.00
C GLN A 12 15.31 -3.80 15.89
N LEU A 13 15.10 -2.95 14.88
CA LEU A 13 13.83 -2.29 14.63
C LEU A 13 12.72 -3.30 14.35
N THR A 14 12.93 -4.26 13.43
CA THR A 14 11.94 -5.33 13.16
C THR A 14 11.60 -6.11 14.43
N THR A 15 12.59 -6.47 15.26
CA THR A 15 12.34 -7.18 16.51
C THR A 15 11.44 -6.36 17.45
N ALA A 16 11.68 -5.06 17.55
CA ALA A 16 10.85 -4.17 18.36
C ALA A 16 9.44 -3.98 17.78
N LEU A 17 9.32 -3.88 16.45
CA LEU A 17 8.02 -3.77 15.78
C LEU A 17 7.17 -5.03 15.99
N ASP A 18 7.79 -6.21 15.88
CA ASP A 18 7.14 -7.50 16.10
C ASP A 18 6.72 -7.65 17.58
N SER A 19 7.60 -7.31 18.53
CA SER A 19 7.32 -7.48 19.97
C SER A 19 6.19 -6.58 20.49
N HIS A 20 5.98 -5.43 19.85
CA HIS A 20 4.94 -4.47 20.23
C HIS A 20 3.70 -4.52 19.32
N GLY A 21 3.69 -5.39 18.29
CA GLY A 21 2.57 -5.50 17.36
C GLY A 21 2.28 -4.21 16.58
N ILE A 22 3.32 -3.45 16.23
CA ILE A 22 3.17 -2.12 15.60
C ILE A 22 2.73 -2.22 14.13
N LEU A 23 3.18 -3.25 13.41
CA LEU A 23 2.84 -3.42 12.00
C LEU A 23 1.41 -3.92 11.83
N ASP A 24 0.68 -3.30 10.91
CA ASP A 24 -0.68 -3.71 10.53
C ASP A 24 -0.69 -5.19 10.07
N PRO A 25 -1.67 -6.00 10.51
CA PRO A 25 -1.75 -7.42 10.14
C PRO A 25 -1.98 -7.65 8.64
N PHE A 26 -2.55 -6.68 7.93
CA PHE A 26 -2.81 -6.70 6.49
C PHE A 26 -1.69 -6.07 5.66
N GLN A 27 -0.50 -5.87 6.24
CA GLN A 27 0.74 -5.57 5.53
C GLN A 27 1.55 -6.85 5.29
N SER A 28 1.62 -7.30 4.03
CA SER A 28 2.47 -8.45 3.63
C SER A 28 3.80 -8.04 3.00
N GLY A 29 3.82 -6.97 2.22
CA GLY A 29 5.06 -6.58 1.53
C GLY A 29 6.12 -6.11 2.51
N PHE A 30 7.37 -6.50 2.25
CA PHE A 30 8.55 -6.20 3.07
C PHE A 30 8.50 -6.70 4.53
N ARG A 31 7.61 -7.65 4.81
CA ARG A 31 7.47 -8.26 6.13
C ARG A 31 7.98 -9.70 6.13
N ARG A 32 8.63 -10.10 7.22
CA ARG A 32 9.10 -11.49 7.39
C ARG A 32 7.92 -12.44 7.49
N ALA A 33 8.03 -13.63 6.87
CA ALA A 33 7.00 -14.67 6.84
C ALA A 33 5.72 -14.29 6.08
N HIS A 34 5.78 -13.25 5.25
CA HIS A 34 4.76 -12.89 4.29
C HIS A 34 5.35 -12.91 2.87
N SER A 35 4.50 -13.12 1.88
CA SER A 35 4.85 -13.17 0.46
C SER A 35 3.69 -12.71 -0.42
N THR A 36 3.93 -12.60 -1.72
CA THR A 36 2.86 -12.33 -2.70
C THR A 36 1.75 -13.37 -2.61
N GLU A 37 2.11 -14.65 -2.43
CA GLU A 37 1.16 -15.75 -2.29
C GLU A 37 0.28 -15.57 -1.06
N THR A 38 0.84 -15.18 0.10
CA THR A 38 0.02 -14.96 1.31
C THR A 38 -0.97 -13.82 1.15
N ALA A 39 -0.59 -12.76 0.44
CA ALA A 39 -1.47 -11.61 0.18
C ALA A 39 -2.57 -11.97 -0.82
N LEU A 40 -2.21 -12.61 -1.93
CA LEU A 40 -3.15 -13.09 -2.94
C LEU A 40 -4.13 -14.10 -2.36
N LEU A 41 -3.63 -15.09 -1.60
CA LEU A 41 -4.46 -16.08 -0.95
C LEU A 41 -5.48 -15.43 -0.02
N LYS A 42 -5.07 -14.44 0.79
CA LYS A 42 -5.96 -13.74 1.70
C LYS A 42 -7.08 -13.02 0.94
N VAL A 43 -6.75 -12.21 -0.06
CA VAL A 43 -7.75 -11.42 -0.80
C VAL A 43 -8.67 -12.31 -1.64
N THR A 44 -8.12 -13.27 -2.37
CA THR A 44 -8.91 -14.20 -3.20
C THR A 44 -9.82 -15.07 -2.32
N ASN A 45 -9.31 -15.62 -1.22
CA ASN A 45 -10.13 -16.43 -0.30
C ASN A 45 -11.27 -15.60 0.29
N ASP A 46 -11.01 -14.36 0.71
CA ASP A 46 -12.08 -13.51 1.24
C ASP A 46 -13.17 -13.28 0.20
N ILE A 47 -12.81 -12.92 -1.04
CA ILE A 47 -13.79 -12.68 -2.11
C ILE A 47 -14.58 -13.94 -2.44
N LEU A 48 -13.91 -15.10 -2.55
CA LEU A 48 -14.56 -16.39 -2.78
C LEU A 48 -15.55 -16.74 -1.67
N MET A 49 -15.16 -16.59 -0.41
CA MET A 49 -16.04 -16.82 0.74
C MET A 49 -17.27 -15.90 0.75
N GLN A 50 -17.14 -14.66 0.26
CA GLN A 50 -18.30 -13.77 0.11
C GLN A 50 -19.18 -14.19 -1.08
N SER A 51 -18.58 -14.66 -2.17
CA SER A 51 -19.30 -15.21 -3.32
C SER A 51 -20.13 -16.43 -2.93
N ASP A 52 -19.55 -17.38 -2.19
CA ASP A 52 -20.23 -18.55 -1.65
C ASP A 52 -21.39 -18.17 -0.72
N ALA A 53 -21.28 -17.04 -0.03
CA ALA A 53 -22.35 -16.46 0.79
C ALA A 53 -23.43 -15.69 -0.03
N GLY A 54 -23.38 -15.76 -1.35
CA GLY A 54 -24.31 -15.11 -2.27
C GLY A 54 -24.14 -13.59 -2.35
N LYS A 55 -22.96 -13.06 -2.01
CA LYS A 55 -22.64 -11.62 -2.09
C LYS A 55 -21.85 -11.31 -3.36
N CYS A 56 -21.97 -10.06 -3.78
CA CYS A 56 -21.11 -9.44 -4.77
C CYS A 56 -19.90 -8.82 -4.08
N SER A 57 -18.78 -8.72 -4.78
CA SER A 57 -17.60 -8.00 -4.32
C SER A 57 -17.07 -7.06 -5.40
N VAL A 58 -16.64 -5.87 -5.00
CA VAL A 58 -15.82 -4.99 -5.83
C VAL A 58 -14.42 -5.00 -5.26
N LEU A 59 -13.43 -5.37 -6.07
CA LEU A 59 -12.01 -5.28 -5.78
C LEU A 59 -11.42 -4.09 -6.53
N LEU A 60 -10.73 -3.23 -5.82
CA LEU A 60 -10.03 -2.06 -6.32
C LEU A 60 -8.54 -2.21 -6.05
N LEU A 61 -7.75 -2.19 -7.13
CA LEU A 61 -6.29 -2.22 -7.09
C LEU A 61 -5.77 -0.79 -7.30
N LEU A 62 -5.07 -0.29 -6.29
CA LEU A 62 -4.48 1.04 -6.27
C LEU A 62 -2.95 0.91 -6.31
N ASP A 63 -2.33 1.74 -7.15
CA ASP A 63 -0.87 1.89 -7.23
C ASP A 63 -0.47 3.31 -6.80
N LEU A 64 0.74 3.47 -6.25
CA LEU A 64 1.30 4.77 -5.91
C LEU A 64 2.29 5.23 -6.99
N THR A 65 2.27 6.53 -7.30
CA THR A 65 3.25 7.13 -8.21
C THR A 65 4.57 7.37 -7.49
N ALA A 66 5.66 6.79 -8.01
CA ALA A 66 7.02 7.00 -7.50
C ALA A 66 7.13 6.83 -5.96
N ALA A 67 6.49 5.79 -5.41
CA ALA A 67 6.24 5.64 -3.98
C ALA A 67 7.51 5.73 -3.11
N PHE A 68 8.63 5.16 -3.57
CA PHE A 68 9.89 5.19 -2.85
C PHE A 68 10.59 6.55 -2.89
N ASP A 69 10.36 7.34 -3.93
CA ASP A 69 11.06 8.60 -4.19
C ASP A 69 10.34 9.82 -3.57
N THR A 70 9.08 9.63 -3.16
CA THR A 70 8.16 10.67 -2.67
C THR A 70 8.10 10.79 -1.15
N ILE A 71 8.74 9.88 -0.40
CA ILE A 71 8.69 9.89 1.07
C ILE A 71 9.39 11.13 1.64
N ASP A 72 8.64 12.01 2.27
CA ASP A 72 9.20 13.17 2.98
C ASP A 72 9.92 12.74 4.28
N TYR A 73 11.09 13.33 4.52
CA TYR A 73 11.93 12.95 5.66
C TYR A 73 11.38 13.44 7.00
N PHE A 74 10.76 14.61 7.04
CA PHE A 74 10.18 15.15 8.27
C PHE A 74 8.96 14.34 8.67
N VAL A 75 8.11 13.99 7.70
CA VAL A 75 6.98 13.08 7.90
C VAL A 75 7.48 11.73 8.42
N LEU A 76 8.46 11.12 7.76
CA LEU A 76 8.99 9.81 8.18
C LEU A 76 9.60 9.85 9.60
N LEU A 77 10.35 10.90 9.93
CA LEU A 77 10.91 11.06 11.28
C LEU A 77 9.81 11.25 12.34
N ASP A 78 8.75 11.98 12.00
CA ASP A 78 7.55 12.10 12.83
C ASP A 78 6.87 10.74 13.04
N ARG A 79 6.73 9.92 11.99
CA ARG A 79 6.21 8.54 12.12
C ARG A 79 7.07 7.69 13.04
N LEU A 80 8.39 7.71 12.84
CA LEU A 80 9.31 6.96 13.70
C LEU A 80 9.17 7.38 15.17
N LYS A 81 9.03 8.67 15.44
CA LYS A 81 8.90 9.18 16.81
C LYS A 81 7.53 8.87 17.43
N ASN A 82 6.46 9.24 16.74
CA ASN A 82 5.12 9.35 17.33
C ASN A 82 4.25 8.12 17.08
N TRP A 83 4.49 7.36 16.01
CA TRP A 83 3.76 6.12 15.71
C TRP A 83 4.52 4.89 16.17
N VAL A 84 5.84 4.88 15.99
CA VAL A 84 6.70 3.73 16.32
C VAL A 84 7.32 3.85 17.71
N GLY A 85 7.47 5.05 18.25
CA GLY A 85 8.06 5.29 19.57
C GLY A 85 9.60 5.33 19.58
N VAL A 86 10.24 5.48 18.42
CA VAL A 86 11.70 5.63 18.31
C VAL A 86 12.12 6.98 18.89
N SER A 87 13.07 6.97 19.83
CA SER A 87 13.49 8.18 20.55
C SER A 87 15.00 8.22 20.79
N GLY A 88 15.48 9.35 21.34
CA GLY A 88 16.87 9.53 21.75
C GLY A 88 17.88 9.34 20.62
N SER A 89 18.96 8.61 20.92
CA SER A 89 20.06 8.37 19.98
C SER A 89 19.62 7.59 18.73
N ALA A 90 18.63 6.71 18.84
CA ALA A 90 18.10 5.98 17.69
C ALA A 90 17.39 6.91 16.71
N LEU A 91 16.57 7.84 17.20
CA LEU A 91 15.91 8.83 16.34
C LEU A 91 16.92 9.79 15.69
N ASN A 92 17.93 10.23 16.45
CA ASN A 92 19.03 11.04 15.91
C ASN A 92 19.81 10.30 14.82
N TRP A 93 20.01 8.99 14.99
CA TRP A 93 20.62 8.15 13.98
C TRP A 93 19.78 8.08 12.70
N PHE A 94 18.46 7.88 12.80
CA PHE A 94 17.57 7.92 11.63
C PHE A 94 17.57 9.30 10.95
N SER A 95 17.59 10.38 11.72
CA SER A 95 17.71 11.74 11.19
C SER A 95 19.00 11.91 10.38
N SER A 96 20.14 11.46 10.92
CA SER A 96 21.41 11.48 10.20
C SER A 96 21.45 10.51 9.02
N TYR A 97 20.72 9.40 9.07
CA TYR A 97 20.64 8.43 7.98
C TYR A 97 19.86 8.98 6.78
N LEU A 98 18.79 9.75 7.01
CA LEU A 98 17.92 10.28 5.96
C LEU A 98 18.44 11.60 5.36
N THR A 99 18.99 12.48 6.20
CA THR A 99 19.38 13.84 5.81
C THR A 99 20.82 13.94 5.27
N GLY A 100 21.13 15.04 4.58
CA GLY A 100 22.49 15.32 4.08
C GLY A 100 22.94 14.42 2.94
N ARG A 101 22.00 13.76 2.27
CA ARG A 101 22.28 12.84 1.16
C ARG A 101 22.31 13.58 -0.16
N SER A 102 23.20 13.13 -1.05
CA SER A 102 23.29 13.64 -2.41
C SER A 102 23.49 12.50 -3.39
N PHE A 103 23.14 12.74 -4.64
CA PHE A 103 23.39 11.82 -5.75
C PHE A 103 24.07 12.55 -6.90
N SER A 104 24.79 11.79 -7.73
CA SER A 104 25.37 12.27 -8.98
C SER A 104 25.14 11.23 -10.06
N VAL A 105 24.73 11.64 -11.25
CA VAL A 105 24.56 10.74 -12.40
C VAL A 105 25.92 10.51 -13.06
N VAL A 106 26.22 9.27 -13.42
CA VAL A 106 27.35 8.94 -14.28
C VAL A 106 26.80 8.32 -15.56
N PHE A 107 27.08 8.94 -16.70
CA PHE A 107 26.70 8.43 -18.01
C PHE A 107 27.94 8.25 -18.86
N SER A 108 28.25 6.99 -19.22
CA SER A 108 29.50 6.62 -19.87
C SER A 108 30.72 7.10 -19.05
N LYS A 109 31.53 8.02 -19.58
CA LYS A 109 32.70 8.61 -18.90
C LYS A 109 32.41 9.94 -18.20
N PHE A 110 31.19 10.47 -18.30
CA PHE A 110 30.83 11.77 -17.75
C PHE A 110 30.15 11.62 -16.40
N LYS A 111 30.68 12.31 -15.39
CA LYS A 111 30.07 12.46 -14.08
C LYS A 111 29.44 13.84 -13.99
N PHE A 112 28.13 13.89 -13.77
CA PHE A 112 27.39 15.12 -13.58
C PHE A 112 27.54 15.65 -12.15
N SER A 113 27.18 16.92 -11.95
CA SER A 113 27.23 17.58 -10.64
C SER A 113 26.35 16.85 -9.62
N SER A 114 26.73 16.97 -8.35
CA SER A 114 25.97 16.39 -7.25
C SER A 114 24.71 17.22 -7.00
N ALA A 115 23.56 16.55 -6.86
CA ALA A 115 22.31 17.14 -6.42
C ALA A 115 21.92 16.59 -5.04
N CYS A 116 21.28 17.42 -4.21
CA CYS A 116 20.78 17.01 -2.90
C CYS A 116 19.52 16.13 -3.06
N LEU A 117 19.40 15.09 -2.24
CA LEU A 117 18.20 14.27 -2.12
C LEU A 117 17.34 14.83 -0.98
N THR A 118 16.22 15.46 -1.32
CA THR A 118 15.30 16.10 -0.35
C THR A 118 14.14 15.21 0.06
N SER A 119 13.88 14.12 -0.68
CA SER A 119 12.84 13.13 -0.40
C SER A 119 13.27 11.75 -0.87
N GLY A 120 12.54 10.75 -0.41
CA GLY A 120 12.62 9.37 -0.85
C GLY A 120 13.55 8.50 -0.01
N VAL A 121 13.14 7.25 0.20
CA VAL A 121 14.00 6.26 0.85
C VAL A 121 14.87 5.58 -0.21
N PRO A 122 16.17 5.38 0.04
CA PRO A 122 17.09 4.86 -0.97
C PRO A 122 16.68 3.48 -1.48
N GLN A 123 16.42 3.38 -2.78
CA GLN A 123 16.23 2.10 -3.45
C GLN A 123 17.51 1.24 -3.33
N GLY A 124 17.33 -0.05 -3.02
CA GLY A 124 18.45 -0.98 -2.78
C GLY A 124 19.14 -0.83 -1.41
N SER A 125 18.63 0.04 -0.52
CA SER A 125 19.01 0.05 0.90
C SER A 125 18.31 -1.07 1.66
N VAL A 126 18.88 -1.47 2.80
CA VAL A 126 18.29 -2.51 3.64
C VAL A 126 17.12 -1.95 4.45
N LEU A 127 17.20 -0.69 4.87
CA LEU A 127 16.17 -0.03 5.68
C LEU A 127 15.04 0.57 4.86
N GLY A 128 15.27 0.93 3.60
CA GLY A 128 14.29 1.64 2.77
C GLY A 128 12.92 0.96 2.75
N PRO A 129 12.83 -0.36 2.48
CA PRO A 129 11.55 -1.06 2.47
C PRO A 129 10.83 -1.05 3.83
N LEU A 130 11.58 -1.17 4.93
CA LEU A 130 11.02 -1.11 6.29
C LEU A 130 10.52 0.30 6.62
N LEU A 131 11.29 1.33 6.29
CA LEU A 131 10.89 2.72 6.48
C LEU A 131 9.66 3.09 5.64
N PHE A 132 9.55 2.53 4.45
CA PHE A 132 8.39 2.73 3.59
C PHE A 132 7.10 2.21 4.24
N ILE A 133 7.08 0.97 4.74
CA ILE A 133 5.87 0.44 5.38
C ILE A 133 5.52 1.18 6.68
N LEU A 134 6.52 1.69 7.41
CA LEU A 134 6.28 2.52 8.59
C LEU A 134 5.65 3.88 8.26
N ASN A 135 5.95 4.42 7.07
CA ASN A 135 5.31 5.64 6.59
C ASN A 135 3.80 5.46 6.34
N LEU A 136 3.38 4.24 6.02
CA LEU A 136 1.99 3.90 5.68
C LEU A 136 1.12 3.52 6.90
N LEU A 137 1.69 3.42 8.11
CA LEU A 137 0.92 3.08 9.31
C LEU A 137 -0.34 3.95 9.53
N PRO A 138 -0.29 5.28 9.35
CA PRO A 138 -1.49 6.10 9.53
C PRO A 138 -2.56 5.83 8.47
N LEU A 139 -2.16 5.53 7.24
CA LEU A 139 -3.10 5.17 6.17
C LEU A 139 -3.84 3.87 6.50
N GLN A 140 -3.11 2.88 7.00
CA GLN A 140 -3.68 1.61 7.47
C GLN A 140 -4.65 1.85 8.63
N HIS A 141 -4.30 2.74 9.56
CA HIS A 141 -5.21 3.14 10.63
C HIS A 141 -6.51 3.80 10.10
N ILE A 142 -6.40 4.68 9.11
CA ILE A 142 -7.58 5.28 8.44
C ILE A 142 -8.45 4.19 7.81
N LEU A 143 -7.85 3.26 7.07
CA LEU A 143 -8.57 2.16 6.42
C LEU A 143 -9.25 1.24 7.43
N SER A 144 -8.61 0.96 8.57
CA SER A 144 -9.18 0.14 9.64
C SER A 144 -10.46 0.70 10.26
N SER A 145 -10.73 2.01 10.09
CA SER A 145 -11.96 2.63 10.56
C SER A 145 -13.19 2.33 9.67
N PHE A 146 -12.98 1.81 8.46
CA PHE A 146 -14.05 1.45 7.52
C PHE A 146 -14.47 -0.02 7.67
N ASN A 147 -15.43 -0.30 8.55
CA ASN A 147 -15.84 -1.68 8.89
C ASN A 147 -16.37 -2.53 7.71
N ASP A 148 -16.94 -1.91 6.68
CA ASP A 148 -17.45 -2.62 5.50
C ASP A 148 -16.40 -2.79 4.39
N ILE A 149 -15.18 -2.25 4.57
CA ILE A 149 -14.09 -2.32 3.60
C ILE A 149 -12.98 -3.18 4.19
N SER A 150 -12.58 -4.18 3.42
CA SER A 150 -11.38 -4.95 3.71
C SER A 150 -10.24 -4.42 2.84
N TYR A 151 -9.01 -4.50 3.35
CA TYR A 151 -7.84 -4.02 2.65
C TYR A 151 -6.66 -4.97 2.81
N HIS A 152 -5.71 -4.89 1.89
CA HIS A 152 -4.43 -5.57 1.98
C HIS A 152 -3.34 -4.77 1.29
N PHE A 153 -2.17 -4.67 1.92
CA PHE A 153 -1.00 -3.98 1.38
C PHE A 153 0.09 -4.98 1.01
N TYR A 154 0.64 -4.80 -0.18
CA TYR A 154 1.90 -5.42 -0.56
C TYR A 154 2.85 -4.34 -1.07
N ALA A 155 3.77 -3.91 -0.22
CA ALA A 155 4.63 -2.76 -0.50
C ALA A 155 3.75 -1.53 -0.78
N TYR A 156 3.81 -0.97 -2.00
CA TYR A 156 3.00 0.16 -2.43
C TYR A 156 1.71 -0.25 -3.16
N ASP A 157 1.51 -1.54 -3.44
CA ASP A 157 0.26 -2.04 -4.02
C ASP A 157 -0.80 -2.12 -2.91
N ILE A 158 -1.90 -1.38 -3.07
CA ILE A 158 -3.01 -1.35 -2.11
C ILE A 158 -4.23 -2.00 -2.74
N GLN A 159 -4.80 -2.98 -2.05
CA GLN A 159 -5.97 -3.71 -2.47
C GLN A 159 -7.11 -3.33 -1.52
N LEU A 160 -8.19 -2.75 -2.03
CA LEU A 160 -9.41 -2.48 -1.28
C LEU A 160 -10.53 -3.33 -1.84
N TYR A 161 -11.31 -3.99 -1.00
CA TYR A 161 -12.45 -4.77 -1.45
C TYR A 161 -13.64 -4.62 -0.52
N VAL A 162 -14.82 -4.47 -1.13
CA VAL A 162 -16.08 -4.27 -0.43
C VAL A 162 -17.07 -5.36 -0.85
N PRO A 163 -17.45 -6.25 0.08
CA PRO A 163 -18.50 -7.22 -0.16
C PRO A 163 -19.88 -6.65 0.21
N PHE A 164 -20.89 -6.94 -0.60
CA PHE A 164 -22.26 -6.49 -0.36
C PHE A 164 -23.25 -7.48 -0.98
N LYS A 165 -24.45 -7.56 -0.40
CA LYS A 165 -25.53 -8.32 -1.04
C LYS A 165 -26.04 -7.54 -2.27
N PRO A 166 -26.59 -8.19 -3.30
CA PRO A 166 -27.11 -7.50 -4.48
C PRO A 166 -28.07 -6.34 -4.18
N GLN A 167 -28.94 -6.51 -3.17
CA GLN A 167 -29.87 -5.46 -2.72
C GLN A 167 -29.19 -4.28 -2.01
N ASP A 168 -27.96 -4.48 -1.52
CA ASP A 168 -27.19 -3.50 -0.75
C ASP A 168 -26.11 -2.81 -1.61
N VAL A 169 -26.31 -2.74 -2.93
CA VAL A 169 -25.35 -2.14 -3.88
C VAL A 169 -24.97 -0.68 -3.54
N PHE A 170 -25.85 0.04 -2.84
CA PHE A 170 -25.58 1.38 -2.33
C PHE A 170 -24.36 1.43 -1.38
N LYS A 171 -23.94 0.30 -0.79
CA LYS A 171 -22.74 0.21 0.03
C LYS A 171 -21.47 0.62 -0.73
N ILE A 172 -21.45 0.57 -2.06
CA ILE A 172 -20.33 1.11 -2.87
C ILE A 172 -20.05 2.59 -2.54
N GLN A 173 -21.01 3.36 -2.04
CA GLN A 173 -20.77 4.72 -1.54
C GLN A 173 -19.71 4.78 -0.43
N ILE A 174 -19.55 3.74 0.39
CA ILE A 174 -18.50 3.72 1.41
C ILE A 174 -17.11 3.61 0.80
N LEU A 175 -16.97 2.94 -0.35
CA LEU A 175 -15.71 2.87 -1.10
C LEU A 175 -15.28 4.27 -1.56
N HIS A 176 -16.21 5.08 -2.05
CA HIS A 176 -15.92 6.47 -2.44
C HIS A 176 -15.45 7.32 -1.25
N ARG A 177 -16.15 7.27 -0.11
CA ARG A 177 -15.74 7.98 1.11
C ARG A 177 -14.38 7.54 1.63
N CYS A 178 -14.10 6.23 1.54
CA CYS A 178 -12.81 5.67 1.86
C CYS A 178 -11.72 6.22 0.94
N LEU A 179 -11.94 6.18 -0.38
CA LEU A 179 -11.00 6.73 -1.35
C LEU A 179 -10.73 8.21 -1.16
N ASP A 180 -11.75 9.01 -0.84
CA ASP A 180 -11.55 10.43 -0.54
C ASP A 180 -10.65 10.62 0.68
N SER A 181 -10.87 9.81 1.73
CA SER A 181 -10.01 9.82 2.93
C SER A 181 -8.57 9.40 2.62
N VAL A 182 -8.40 8.37 1.78
CA VAL A 182 -7.09 7.93 1.29
C VAL A 182 -6.40 9.02 0.47
N LYS A 183 -7.11 9.63 -0.49
CA LYS A 183 -6.57 10.69 -1.36
C LYS A 183 -6.17 11.92 -0.57
N ASN A 184 -7.02 12.37 0.36
CA ASN A 184 -6.72 13.50 1.24
C ASN A 184 -5.48 13.23 2.09
N TRP A 185 -5.42 12.06 2.74
CA TRP A 185 -4.26 11.68 3.53
C TRP A 185 -2.99 11.60 2.67
N MET A 186 -3.05 10.99 1.49
CA MET A 186 -1.90 10.90 0.59
C MET A 186 -1.40 12.29 0.20
N ASN A 187 -2.30 13.20 -0.18
CA ASN A 187 -1.95 14.57 -0.52
C ASN A 187 -1.26 15.30 0.64
N ASP A 188 -1.78 15.17 1.86
CA ASP A 188 -1.19 15.76 3.08
C ASP A 188 0.18 15.15 3.43
N ASN A 189 0.51 13.98 2.87
CA ASN A 189 1.75 13.25 3.09
C ASN A 189 2.66 13.19 1.85
N PHE A 190 2.39 14.04 0.85
CA PHE A 190 3.17 14.13 -0.40
C PHE A 190 3.23 12.82 -1.22
N LEU A 191 2.23 11.95 -1.03
CA LEU A 191 2.02 10.74 -1.80
C LEU A 191 0.92 10.96 -2.83
N GLN A 192 0.94 10.19 -3.91
CA GLN A 192 -0.06 10.31 -4.97
C GLN A 192 -0.45 8.94 -5.52
N LEU A 193 -1.75 8.70 -5.66
CA LEU A 193 -2.27 7.54 -6.38
C LEU A 193 -1.98 7.66 -7.88
N ASN A 194 -1.63 6.54 -8.51
CA ASN A 194 -1.55 6.43 -9.94
C ASN A 194 -2.93 6.07 -10.51
N GLU A 195 -3.71 7.09 -10.85
CA GLU A 195 -5.06 6.90 -11.38
C GLU A 195 -5.06 6.10 -12.69
N ALA A 196 -4.02 6.25 -13.53
CA ALA A 196 -3.90 5.53 -14.80
C ALA A 196 -3.67 4.01 -14.63
N LYS A 197 -3.15 3.59 -13.47
CA LYS A 197 -2.94 2.18 -13.12
C LYS A 197 -3.99 1.64 -12.14
N THR A 198 -4.97 2.45 -11.77
CA THR A 198 -6.06 2.00 -10.91
C THR A 198 -6.96 1.06 -11.70
N GLU A 199 -7.15 -0.16 -11.21
CA GLU A 199 -7.97 -1.20 -11.84
C GLU A 199 -9.10 -1.63 -10.90
N VAL A 200 -10.27 -1.91 -11.48
CA VAL A 200 -11.43 -2.43 -10.76
C VAL A 200 -11.81 -3.80 -11.33
N LEU A 201 -11.96 -4.79 -10.46
CA LEU A 201 -12.56 -6.07 -10.76
C LEU A 201 -13.90 -6.19 -10.03
N VAL A 202 -14.95 -6.57 -10.74
CA VAL A 202 -16.27 -6.79 -10.17
C VAL A 202 -16.55 -8.28 -10.17
N CYS A 203 -16.60 -8.89 -8.99
CA CYS A 203 -16.95 -10.30 -8.81
C CYS A 203 -18.44 -10.38 -8.45
N ALA A 204 -19.30 -10.50 -9.46
CA ALA A 204 -20.75 -10.53 -9.30
C ALA A 204 -21.41 -11.23 -10.50
N PRO A 205 -22.65 -11.74 -10.35
CA PRO A 205 -23.44 -12.18 -11.50
C PRO A 205 -23.69 -11.05 -12.51
N ASP A 206 -23.74 -11.38 -13.80
CA ASP A 206 -23.95 -10.40 -14.88
C ASP A 206 -25.21 -9.53 -14.68
N SER A 207 -26.25 -10.10 -14.08
CA SER A 207 -27.50 -9.37 -13.76
C SER A 207 -27.30 -8.19 -12.81
N CYS A 208 -26.26 -8.22 -11.98
CA CYS A 208 -25.95 -7.17 -10.99
C CYS A 208 -25.03 -6.08 -11.55
N LEU A 209 -24.30 -6.36 -12.64
CA LEU A 209 -23.31 -5.45 -13.21
C LEU A 209 -23.85 -4.05 -13.54
N PRO A 210 -25.03 -3.88 -14.19
CA PRO A 210 -25.52 -2.55 -14.54
C PRO A 210 -25.71 -1.63 -13.33
N GLN A 211 -26.24 -2.17 -12.22
CA GLN A 211 -26.41 -1.41 -10.99
C GLN A 211 -25.06 -1.11 -10.33
N ILE A 212 -24.15 -2.08 -10.27
CA ILE A 212 -22.81 -1.88 -9.70
C ILE A 212 -22.05 -0.78 -10.45
N VAL A 213 -22.06 -0.82 -11.79
CA VAL A 213 -21.44 0.20 -12.67
C VAL A 213 -22.01 1.59 -12.37
N GLN A 214 -23.33 1.70 -12.21
CA GLN A 214 -23.96 2.99 -11.87
C GLN A 214 -23.46 3.54 -10.52
N TRP A 215 -23.34 2.70 -9.50
CA TRP A 215 -22.89 3.10 -8.16
C TRP A 215 -21.37 3.32 -8.08
N LEU A 216 -20.58 2.67 -8.93
CA LEU A 216 -19.15 2.92 -9.06
C LEU A 216 -18.85 4.31 -9.65
N GLY A 217 -19.76 4.87 -10.45
CA GLY A 217 -19.61 6.21 -10.99
C GLY A 217 -18.29 6.38 -11.75
N PRO A 218 -17.40 7.33 -11.37
CA PRO A 218 -16.11 7.53 -12.06
C PRO A 218 -15.21 6.29 -12.12
N LEU A 219 -15.27 5.43 -11.08
CA LEU A 219 -14.48 4.19 -11.02
C LEU A 219 -14.91 3.16 -12.05
N ALA A 220 -16.11 3.29 -12.64
CA ALA A 220 -16.57 2.40 -13.69
C ALA A 220 -15.64 2.40 -14.91
N SER A 221 -14.96 3.52 -15.18
CA SER A 221 -13.99 3.63 -16.27
C SER A 221 -12.74 2.75 -16.08
N SER A 222 -12.47 2.35 -14.83
CA SER A 222 -11.36 1.48 -14.44
C SER A 222 -11.74 -0.01 -14.38
N ILE A 223 -12.99 -0.38 -14.66
CA ILE A 223 -13.41 -1.79 -14.68
C ILE A 223 -12.67 -2.54 -15.78
N LYS A 224 -12.10 -3.69 -15.45
CA LYS A 224 -11.45 -4.60 -16.38
C LYS A 224 -12.13 -5.98 -16.38
N PRO A 225 -12.14 -6.69 -17.52
CA PRO A 225 -12.59 -8.08 -17.56
C PRO A 225 -11.65 -9.02 -16.79
N SER A 226 -10.41 -8.60 -16.57
CA SER A 226 -9.44 -9.27 -15.70
C SER A 226 -8.42 -8.23 -15.21
N VAL A 227 -7.90 -8.39 -14.01
CA VAL A 227 -6.91 -7.47 -13.41
C VAL A 227 -5.62 -8.20 -13.06
N ARG A 228 -4.48 -7.49 -13.05
CA ARG A 228 -3.20 -8.08 -12.63
C ARG A 228 -2.89 -7.72 -11.19
N ASN A 229 -3.08 -8.66 -10.28
CA ASN A 229 -2.78 -8.50 -8.86
C ASN A 229 -1.49 -9.26 -8.50
N LEU A 230 -0.44 -8.55 -8.07
CA LEU A 230 0.85 -9.11 -7.63
C LEU A 230 1.45 -10.17 -8.58
N GLY A 231 1.28 -9.99 -9.89
CA GLY A 231 1.79 -10.89 -10.93
C GLY A 231 0.84 -11.99 -11.38
N VAL A 232 -0.32 -12.14 -10.73
CA VAL A 232 -1.38 -13.09 -11.11
C VAL A 232 -2.53 -12.34 -11.79
N THR A 233 -3.10 -12.95 -12.85
CA THR A 233 -4.29 -12.42 -13.51
C THR A 233 -5.53 -12.97 -12.81
N LEU A 234 -6.44 -12.09 -12.40
CA LEU A 234 -7.70 -12.45 -11.75
C LEU A 234 -8.87 -12.06 -12.65
N ASP A 235 -9.80 -12.97 -12.86
CA ASP A 235 -11.07 -12.75 -13.55
C ASP A 235 -12.25 -12.67 -12.54
N PRO A 236 -13.47 -12.28 -12.97
CA PRO A 236 -14.62 -12.13 -12.07
C PRO A 236 -15.03 -13.41 -11.32
N VAL A 237 -14.66 -14.59 -11.84
CA VAL A 237 -14.95 -15.90 -11.24
C VAL A 237 -13.77 -16.44 -10.41
N LEU A 238 -12.65 -15.71 -10.38
CA LEU A 238 -11.41 -16.05 -9.71
C LEU A 238 -10.89 -17.44 -10.10
N SER A 239 -11.00 -17.76 -11.39
CA SER A 239 -10.43 -18.98 -11.95
C SER A 239 -8.90 -18.91 -11.90
N LEU A 240 -8.26 -20.03 -11.56
CA LEU A 240 -6.82 -20.21 -11.63
C LEU A 240 -6.56 -21.17 -12.80
N ASP A 241 -6.28 -20.63 -13.97
CA ASP A 241 -5.76 -21.39 -15.11
C ASP A 241 -4.26 -21.73 -14.95
#